data_AF-A0A7Z3C7P8-F1
#
_entry.id   AF-A0A7Z3C7P8-F1
#
_cell.length_a   1.000
_cell.length_b   1.000
_cell.length_c   1.000
_cell.angle_alpha   90.00
_cell.angle_beta   90.00
_cell.angle_gamma   90.00
#
_symmetry.space_group_name_H-M   'P 1'
#
loop_
_entity.id
_entity.type
_entity.pdbx_description
1 polymer ?
#
loop_
_entity_poly.entity_id
_entity_poly.type
_entity_poly.pdbx_seq_one_letter_code
_entity_poly.pdbx_strand_id
1 'polypeptide(L)'
;MTPGYIYVLQNELFGPYVVKIGLTTLEPDARALQLYNGSSGVPTPFDVLTAYSVGDCKQAETQIHKRLRAFRVNGRREFFRTSPSVAASLAYETCAKINDSLGLTSPKPYVIKVRSPKNKKHEIDAIERRISVPEDNQETIGIELKKIKSSPIGTSSISPEQADRIKIIAMLLSKIFPSKVEEWLEDFTRDLDPEREICIWEQITKSYLTIDEIEIASDDLKQEAFALLLHRSTSPTTEVLAEAELKHFNRKSAKRLLQSYELKPKPLVVVKRANQIA
;
A
#
# COMPACT_ATOMS: atom_id res chain seq x y z
N MET A 1 -15.82 -9.70 22.60
CA MET A 1 -15.11 -11.00 22.55
C MET A 1 -15.82 -11.92 21.57
N THR A 2 -15.22 -12.21 20.42
CA THR A 2 -15.70 -13.23 19.47
C THR A 2 -14.48 -13.99 18.95
N PRO A 3 -14.11 -15.14 19.58
CA PRO A 3 -12.97 -15.92 19.15
C PRO A 3 -13.13 -16.44 17.71
N GLY A 4 -12.03 -16.49 16.97
CA GLY A 4 -12.03 -16.94 15.58
C GLY A 4 -10.66 -16.80 14.93
N TYR A 5 -10.65 -16.63 13.61
CA TYR A 5 -9.45 -16.37 12.83
C TYR A 5 -9.58 -15.08 12.03
N ILE A 6 -8.46 -14.39 11.83
CA ILE A 6 -8.26 -13.50 10.69
C ILE A 6 -7.56 -14.29 9.60
N TYR A 7 -8.08 -14.24 8.38
CA TYR A 7 -7.42 -14.78 7.19
C TYR A 7 -6.86 -13.67 6.30
N VAL A 8 -5.86 -14.03 5.51
CA VAL A 8 -5.47 -13.34 4.27
C VAL A 8 -5.71 -14.34 3.13
N LEU A 9 -6.59 -13.97 2.19
CA LEU A 9 -6.84 -14.74 0.98
C LEU A 9 -6.27 -14.03 -0.24
N GLN A 10 -5.88 -14.80 -1.24
CA GLN A 10 -5.53 -14.30 -2.57
C GLN A 10 -6.42 -14.95 -3.64
N ASN A 11 -6.60 -14.24 -4.75
CA ASN A 11 -7.18 -14.77 -5.96
C ASN A 11 -6.23 -14.39 -7.11
N GLU A 12 -5.83 -15.38 -7.91
CA GLU A 12 -4.82 -15.21 -8.97
C GLU A 12 -5.20 -14.12 -10.00
N LEU A 13 -6.49 -13.92 -10.26
CA LEU A 13 -7.00 -12.98 -11.27
C LEU A 13 -7.17 -11.55 -10.76
N PHE A 14 -6.95 -11.29 -9.47
CA PHE A 14 -6.94 -9.93 -8.91
C PHE A 14 -5.54 -9.29 -8.89
N GLY A 15 -4.49 -10.06 -9.26
CA GLY A 15 -3.10 -9.63 -9.31
C GLY A 15 -2.32 -9.88 -8.01
N PRO A 16 -0.97 -9.89 -8.05
CA PRO A 16 -0.13 -10.35 -6.93
C PRO A 16 -0.27 -9.50 -5.65
N TYR A 17 -0.75 -8.26 -5.78
CA TYR A 17 -0.92 -7.32 -4.66
C TYR A 17 -2.36 -7.15 -4.18
N VAL A 18 -3.34 -7.88 -4.71
CA VAL A 18 -4.74 -7.73 -4.23
C VAL A 18 -5.11 -8.92 -3.35
N VAL A 19 -5.05 -8.69 -2.04
CA VAL A 19 -5.46 -9.66 -1.02
C VAL A 19 -6.82 -9.28 -0.43
N LYS A 20 -7.60 -10.29 -0.04
CA LYS A 20 -8.78 -10.12 0.82
C LYS A 20 -8.39 -10.42 2.28
N ILE A 21 -8.69 -9.50 3.19
CA ILE A 21 -8.41 -9.67 4.63
C ILE A 21 -9.72 -9.60 5.39
N GLY A 22 -10.05 -10.63 6.17
CA GLY A 22 -11.29 -10.63 6.96
C GLY A 22 -11.37 -11.78 7.97
N LEU A 23 -12.50 -11.86 8.69
CA LEU A 23 -12.71 -12.77 9.80
C LEU A 23 -13.52 -14.03 9.47
N THR A 24 -13.36 -15.04 10.32
CA THR A 24 -14.18 -16.26 10.37
C THR A 24 -14.24 -16.84 11.79
N THR A 25 -15.39 -17.40 12.17
CA THR A 25 -15.53 -18.29 13.35
C THR A 25 -15.51 -19.77 12.97
N LEU A 26 -15.51 -20.08 11.67
CA LEU A 26 -15.35 -21.41 11.07
C LEU A 26 -13.91 -21.60 10.58
N GLU A 27 -13.55 -22.79 10.10
CA GLU A 27 -12.23 -23.01 9.48
C GLU A 27 -12.01 -22.08 8.25
N PRO A 28 -10.82 -21.49 8.06
CA PRO A 28 -10.54 -20.54 6.97
C PRO A 28 -10.74 -21.09 5.56
N ASP A 29 -10.45 -22.37 5.33
CA ASP A 29 -10.64 -23.06 4.04
C ASP A 29 -12.13 -23.19 3.69
N ALA A 30 -12.96 -23.61 4.66
CA ALA A 30 -14.41 -23.64 4.53
C ALA A 30 -14.98 -22.23 4.27
N ARG A 31 -14.40 -21.19 4.88
CA ARG A 31 -14.81 -19.81 4.63
C ARG A 31 -14.40 -19.30 3.24
N ALA A 32 -13.20 -19.63 2.76
CA ALA A 32 -12.76 -19.31 1.41
C ALA A 32 -13.70 -19.92 0.35
N LEU A 33 -14.08 -21.20 0.54
CA LEU A 33 -15.03 -21.89 -0.34
C LEU A 33 -16.45 -21.27 -0.29
N GLN A 34 -16.94 -20.88 0.89
CA GLN A 34 -18.20 -20.13 1.01
C GLN A 34 -18.18 -18.78 0.27
N LEU A 35 -17.06 -18.06 0.33
CA LEU A 35 -16.91 -16.74 -0.30
C LEU A 35 -16.89 -16.82 -1.82
N TYR A 36 -16.30 -17.89 -2.38
CA TYR A 36 -16.36 -18.21 -3.81
C TYR A 36 -17.77 -18.62 -4.23
N ASN A 37 -18.31 -19.70 -3.65
CA ASN A 37 -19.62 -20.25 -4.03
C ASN A 37 -20.79 -19.26 -3.80
N GLY A 38 -20.68 -18.39 -2.80
CA GLY A 38 -21.70 -17.41 -2.42
C GLY A 38 -21.60 -16.06 -3.11
N SER A 39 -20.69 -15.86 -4.08
CA SER A 39 -20.53 -14.57 -4.75
C SER A 39 -20.19 -14.70 -6.23
N SER A 40 -21.20 -14.49 -7.09
CA SER A 40 -21.08 -14.52 -8.56
C SER A 40 -20.12 -13.48 -9.18
N GLY A 41 -19.54 -12.60 -8.37
CA GLY A 41 -18.50 -11.63 -8.76
C GLY A 41 -17.08 -12.04 -8.36
N VAL A 42 -16.84 -13.31 -8.04
CA VAL A 42 -15.50 -13.86 -7.75
C VAL A 42 -15.17 -14.91 -8.83
N PRO A 43 -14.21 -14.66 -9.73
CA PRO A 43 -14.07 -15.44 -10.96
C PRO A 43 -13.42 -16.83 -10.76
N THR A 44 -12.46 -16.94 -9.85
CA THR A 44 -11.79 -18.20 -9.49
C THR A 44 -11.79 -18.37 -7.95
N PRO A 45 -11.45 -19.56 -7.42
CA PRO A 45 -11.38 -19.76 -5.96
C PRO A 45 -10.44 -18.79 -5.23
N PHE A 46 -10.54 -18.79 -3.91
CA PHE A 46 -9.61 -18.09 -3.02
C PHE A 46 -8.61 -19.07 -2.41
N ASP A 47 -7.32 -18.80 -2.57
CA ASP A 47 -6.27 -19.46 -1.80
C ASP A 47 -6.16 -18.81 -0.42
N VAL A 48 -6.05 -19.63 0.62
CA VAL A 48 -5.73 -19.17 1.98
C VAL A 48 -4.21 -18.98 2.04
N LEU A 49 -3.72 -17.75 2.04
CA LEU A 49 -2.29 -17.48 2.18
C LEU A 49 -1.81 -17.71 3.61
N THR A 50 -2.62 -17.26 4.57
CA THR A 50 -2.41 -17.47 6.00
C THR A 50 -3.71 -17.21 6.76
N ALA A 51 -3.83 -17.77 7.96
CA ALA A 51 -4.83 -17.33 8.93
C ALA A 51 -4.34 -17.53 10.36
N TYR A 52 -4.73 -16.62 11.26
CA TYR A 52 -4.22 -16.54 12.64
C TYR A 52 -5.35 -16.53 13.66
N SER A 53 -5.24 -17.36 14.70
CA SER A 53 -6.24 -17.48 15.77
C SER A 53 -6.23 -16.27 16.71
N VAL A 54 -7.39 -15.66 16.98
CA VAL A 54 -7.52 -14.45 17.81
C VAL A 54 -8.76 -14.48 18.73
N GLY A 55 -8.63 -13.94 19.95
CA GLY A 55 -9.71 -13.90 20.97
C GLY A 55 -10.87 -12.95 20.66
N ASP A 56 -10.64 -11.90 19.85
CA ASP A 56 -11.69 -11.12 19.23
C ASP A 56 -11.38 -10.82 17.75
N CYS A 57 -11.95 -11.63 16.85
CA CYS A 57 -11.74 -11.49 15.42
C CYS A 57 -12.45 -10.25 14.83
N LYS A 58 -13.49 -9.70 15.48
CA LYS A 58 -14.17 -8.47 15.02
C LYS A 58 -13.31 -7.25 15.32
N GLN A 59 -12.73 -7.20 16.51
CA GLN A 59 -11.77 -6.17 16.89
C GLN A 59 -10.52 -6.22 16.00
N ALA A 60 -9.98 -7.43 15.76
CA ALA A 60 -8.80 -7.61 14.92
C ALA A 60 -9.02 -7.19 13.47
N GLU A 61 -10.13 -7.61 12.85
CA GLU A 61 -10.51 -7.19 11.49
C GLU A 61 -10.65 -5.67 11.40
N THR A 62 -11.37 -5.07 12.34
CA THR A 62 -11.59 -3.61 12.40
C THR A 62 -10.28 -2.85 12.51
N GLN A 63 -9.33 -3.32 13.34
CA GLN A 63 -8.00 -2.70 13.45
C GLN A 63 -7.21 -2.85 12.15
N ILE A 64 -7.11 -4.05 11.56
CA ILE A 64 -6.34 -4.26 10.32
C ILE A 64 -6.92 -3.45 9.15
N HIS A 65 -8.25 -3.38 9.03
CA HIS A 65 -8.93 -2.55 8.02
C HIS A 65 -8.70 -1.05 8.22
N LYS A 66 -8.48 -0.59 9.47
CA LYS A 66 -8.07 0.79 9.75
C LYS A 66 -6.61 1.02 9.31
N ARG A 67 -5.69 0.14 9.71
CA ARG A 67 -4.25 0.22 9.37
C ARG A 67 -4.01 0.26 7.86
N LEU A 68 -4.73 -0.58 7.11
CA LEU A 68 -4.66 -0.66 5.64
C LEU A 68 -5.66 0.24 4.90
N ARG A 69 -6.27 1.24 5.56
CA ARG A 69 -7.34 2.08 4.97
C ARG A 69 -6.93 2.75 3.65
N ALA A 70 -5.72 3.30 3.55
CA ALA A 70 -5.22 3.95 2.33
C ALA A 70 -5.04 2.97 1.16
N PHE A 71 -4.73 1.72 1.46
CA PHE A 71 -4.52 0.65 0.49
C PHE A 71 -5.82 -0.09 0.10
N ARG A 72 -6.97 0.28 0.67
CA ARG A 72 -8.25 -0.41 0.44
C ARG A 72 -8.76 -0.17 -0.99
N VAL A 73 -8.86 -1.23 -1.79
CA VAL A 73 -9.20 -1.18 -3.23
C VAL A 73 -10.63 -0.67 -3.46
N ASN A 74 -11.55 -0.98 -2.55
CA ASN A 74 -12.92 -0.47 -2.58
C ASN A 74 -13.41 -0.25 -1.14
N GLY A 75 -13.86 0.96 -0.81
CA GLY A 75 -14.24 1.33 0.55
C GLY A 75 -15.36 0.50 1.18
N ARG A 76 -16.16 -0.22 0.37
CA ARG A 76 -17.25 -1.11 0.83
C ARG A 76 -16.89 -2.60 0.80
N ARG A 77 -15.67 -2.97 0.40
CA ARG A 77 -15.22 -4.37 0.27
C ARG A 77 -13.88 -4.57 0.99
N GLU A 78 -13.52 -5.80 1.25
CA GLU A 78 -12.44 -6.17 2.19
C GLU A 78 -11.14 -6.52 1.45
N PHE A 79 -10.90 -5.83 0.34
CA PHE A 79 -9.74 -6.02 -0.55
C PHE A 79 -8.74 -4.87 -0.40
N PHE A 80 -7.47 -5.20 -0.33
CA PHE A 80 -6.37 -4.27 -0.06
C PHE A 80 -5.23 -4.49 -1.06
N ARG A 81 -4.65 -3.39 -1.57
CA ARG A 81 -3.50 -3.38 -2.48
C ARG A 81 -2.21 -3.36 -1.67
N THR A 82 -1.73 -4.54 -1.28
CA THR A 82 -0.59 -4.77 -0.38
C THR A 82 0.00 -6.16 -0.65
N SER A 83 1.27 -6.40 -0.34
CA SER A 83 1.90 -7.70 -0.60
C SER A 83 1.39 -8.78 0.37
N PRO A 84 1.32 -10.06 -0.08
CA PRO A 84 0.98 -11.20 0.77
C PRO A 84 1.76 -11.25 2.09
N SER A 85 3.06 -10.94 2.06
CA SER A 85 3.92 -10.93 3.24
C SER A 85 3.61 -9.79 4.20
N VAL A 86 3.38 -8.56 3.71
CA VAL A 86 3.02 -7.42 4.56
C VAL A 86 1.62 -7.63 5.17
N ALA A 87 0.66 -8.13 4.40
CA ALA A 87 -0.65 -8.51 4.90
C ALA A 87 -0.58 -9.59 6.01
N ALA A 88 0.24 -10.63 5.82
CA ALA A 88 0.47 -11.67 6.82
C ALA A 88 1.09 -11.11 8.11
N SER A 89 2.14 -10.29 8.00
CA SER A 89 2.80 -9.65 9.16
C SER A 89 1.84 -8.76 9.95
N LEU A 90 1.07 -7.89 9.27
CA LEU A 90 0.09 -7.00 9.92
C LEU A 90 -1.05 -7.80 10.59
N ALA A 91 -1.51 -8.87 9.96
CA ALA A 91 -2.53 -9.75 10.53
C ALA A 91 -2.02 -10.48 11.78
N TYR A 92 -0.81 -11.05 11.73
CA TYR A 92 -0.18 -11.70 12.88
C TYR A 92 0.03 -10.72 14.04
N GLU A 93 0.64 -9.57 13.78
CA GLU A 93 0.92 -8.53 14.78
C GLU A 93 -0.36 -8.03 15.49
N THR A 94 -1.42 -7.76 14.72
CA THR A 94 -2.69 -7.30 15.30
C THR A 94 -3.39 -8.40 16.10
N CYS A 95 -3.36 -9.66 15.63
CA CYS A 95 -3.88 -10.78 16.41
C CYS A 95 -3.06 -11.02 17.68
N ALA A 96 -1.74 -10.83 17.64
CA ALA A 96 -0.85 -10.99 18.79
C ALA A 96 -1.11 -9.93 19.87
N LYS A 97 -1.18 -8.65 19.48
CA LYS A 97 -1.53 -7.54 20.40
C LYS A 97 -2.89 -7.73 21.08
N ILE A 98 -3.89 -8.23 20.34
CA ILE A 98 -5.21 -8.52 20.91
C ILE A 98 -5.13 -9.72 21.85
N ASN A 99 -4.49 -10.84 21.47
CA ASN A 99 -4.35 -11.99 22.36
C ASN A 99 -3.61 -11.64 23.65
N ASP A 100 -2.51 -10.90 23.57
CA ASP A 100 -1.72 -10.41 24.71
C ASP A 100 -2.58 -9.57 25.68
N SER A 101 -3.34 -8.60 25.16
CA SER A 101 -4.29 -7.79 25.95
C SER A 101 -5.43 -8.59 26.61
N LEU A 102 -5.62 -9.85 26.20
CA LEU A 102 -6.62 -10.78 26.72
C LEU A 102 -6.02 -11.92 27.55
N GLY A 103 -4.70 -11.92 27.80
CA GLY A 103 -4.00 -13.01 28.51
C GLY A 103 -3.95 -14.34 27.74
N LEU A 104 -4.09 -14.29 26.41
CA LEU A 104 -4.11 -15.46 25.52
C LEU A 104 -2.74 -15.69 24.85
N THR A 105 -2.46 -16.93 24.48
CA THR A 105 -1.22 -17.27 23.75
C THR A 105 -1.12 -16.58 22.38
N SER A 106 0.11 -16.41 21.90
CA SER A 106 0.41 -15.91 20.55
C SER A 106 -0.41 -16.62 19.44
N PRO A 107 -0.75 -15.92 18.34
CA PRO A 107 -1.66 -16.46 17.33
C PRO A 107 -1.09 -17.70 16.65
N LYS A 108 -1.87 -18.79 16.66
CA LYS A 108 -1.50 -20.03 15.99
C LYS A 108 -1.84 -19.91 14.49
N PRO A 109 -0.90 -20.23 13.58
CA PRO A 109 -1.20 -20.28 12.15
C PRO A 109 -2.10 -21.48 11.86
N TYR A 110 -3.11 -21.29 11.01
CA TYR A 110 -3.96 -22.37 10.51
C TYR A 110 -3.21 -23.17 9.42
N VAL A 111 -3.16 -24.50 9.57
CA VAL A 111 -2.53 -25.41 8.60
C VAL A 111 -3.58 -25.93 7.62
N ILE A 112 -3.36 -25.69 6.33
CA ILE A 112 -4.33 -25.97 5.26
C ILE A 112 -4.42 -27.47 4.97
N LYS A 113 -5.66 -27.99 4.91
CA LYS A 113 -5.96 -29.36 4.52
C LYS A 113 -5.95 -29.47 2.99
N VAL A 114 -4.77 -29.74 2.42
CA VAL A 114 -4.51 -29.69 0.97
C VAL A 114 -5.54 -30.46 0.13
N ARG A 115 -6.06 -29.80 -0.90
CA ARG A 115 -6.79 -30.42 -2.03
C ARG A 115 -6.26 -29.85 -3.34
N SER A 116 -5.98 -30.71 -4.31
CA SER A 116 -5.30 -30.35 -5.56
C SER A 116 -6.21 -29.54 -6.51
N PRO A 117 -5.74 -28.40 -7.07
CA PRO A 117 -6.49 -27.63 -8.07
C PRO A 117 -6.68 -28.35 -9.41
N LYS A 118 -7.61 -27.85 -10.24
CA LYS A 118 -7.79 -28.22 -11.65
C LYS A 118 -7.98 -26.97 -12.51
N ASN A 119 -7.07 -26.75 -13.46
CA ASN A 119 -7.05 -25.55 -14.31
C ASN A 119 -8.20 -25.50 -15.34
N LYS A 120 -8.68 -24.29 -15.64
CA LYS A 120 -9.05 -23.82 -17.00
C LYS A 120 -9.18 -22.28 -17.02
N LYS A 121 -9.36 -21.68 -18.21
CA LYS A 121 -8.90 -20.32 -18.59
C LYS A 121 -9.99 -19.57 -19.39
N HIS A 122 -10.04 -18.23 -19.32
CA HIS A 122 -10.27 -17.21 -20.39
C HIS A 122 -10.94 -15.87 -19.95
N GLU A 123 -10.47 -14.77 -20.56
CA GLU A 123 -10.93 -13.34 -20.70
C GLU A 123 -12.17 -12.77 -19.94
N ILE A 124 -12.22 -11.55 -19.33
CA ILE A 124 -11.85 -10.12 -19.71
C ILE A 124 -12.98 -9.42 -20.51
N ASP A 125 -13.48 -8.17 -20.28
CA ASP A 125 -13.19 -6.96 -19.44
C ASP A 125 -14.52 -6.34 -18.86
N ALA A 126 -14.82 -5.09 -18.41
CA ALA A 126 -14.21 -3.73 -18.28
C ALA A 126 -15.00 -2.79 -17.29
N ILE A 127 -14.61 -1.50 -17.17
CA ILE A 127 -15.39 -0.24 -16.85
C ILE A 127 -14.94 0.63 -15.62
N GLU A 128 -14.84 1.96 -15.82
CA GLU A 128 -14.46 3.02 -14.83
C GLU A 128 -15.42 4.25 -14.81
N ARG A 129 -15.34 5.10 -13.75
CA ARG A 129 -15.26 6.60 -13.71
C ARG A 129 -15.53 7.19 -12.29
N ARG A 130 -14.63 7.98 -11.67
CA ARG A 130 -14.36 9.45 -11.72
C ARG A 130 -15.35 10.41 -11.02
N ILE A 131 -14.85 11.24 -10.07
CA ILE A 131 -15.30 12.63 -9.71
C ILE A 131 -14.06 13.45 -9.27
N SER A 132 -14.07 14.79 -9.40
CA SER A 132 -12.92 15.71 -9.13
C SER A 132 -13.33 17.19 -8.91
N VAL A 133 -12.69 17.94 -7.99
CA VAL A 133 -12.74 19.44 -7.91
C VAL A 133 -11.38 20.05 -7.41
N PRO A 134 -11.26 21.29 -6.86
CA PRO A 134 -10.49 22.41 -7.44
C PRO A 134 -8.98 22.45 -7.13
N GLU A 135 -8.28 23.07 -8.08
CA GLU A 135 -7.24 24.11 -8.01
C GLU A 135 -6.61 24.51 -6.65
N ASP A 136 -5.28 24.63 -6.70
CA ASP A 136 -4.39 25.43 -5.84
C ASP A 136 -3.42 26.12 -6.82
N ASN A 137 -3.18 27.42 -6.68
CA ASN A 137 -2.65 28.26 -7.76
C ASN A 137 -1.42 29.04 -7.30
N GLN A 138 -0.25 28.40 -7.39
CA GLN A 138 1.05 28.96 -7.01
C GLN A 138 2.09 28.65 -8.09
N GLU A 139 2.95 29.61 -8.41
CA GLU A 139 4.02 29.43 -9.38
C GLU A 139 5.08 28.46 -8.86
N THR A 140 5.26 27.34 -9.55
CA THR A 140 6.34 26.39 -9.26
C THR A 140 7.66 26.87 -9.86
N ILE A 141 8.75 26.67 -9.13
CA ILE A 141 10.11 27.02 -9.57
C ILE A 141 10.96 25.77 -9.57
N GLY A 142 11.55 25.42 -10.71
CA GLY A 142 12.51 24.32 -10.81
C GLY A 142 13.78 24.64 -10.01
N ILE A 143 14.07 23.83 -8.98
CA ILE A 143 15.26 23.96 -8.14
C ILE A 143 15.98 22.61 -8.10
N GLU A 144 17.28 22.61 -8.41
CA GLU A 144 18.14 21.43 -8.23
C GLU A 144 18.11 20.95 -6.77
N LEU A 145 17.84 19.67 -6.54
CA LEU A 145 17.80 19.05 -5.21
C LEU A 145 19.02 19.40 -4.33
N LYS A 146 20.21 19.51 -4.92
CA LYS A 146 21.48 19.87 -4.24
C LYS A 146 21.49 21.27 -3.60
N LYS A 147 20.55 22.15 -3.96
CA LYS A 147 20.40 23.52 -3.44
C LYS A 147 19.43 23.59 -2.26
N ILE A 148 18.70 22.51 -1.97
CA ILE A 148 17.78 22.37 -0.84
C ILE A 148 18.57 21.81 0.36
N LYS A 149 18.27 22.31 1.58
CA LYS A 149 18.79 21.77 2.83
C LYS A 149 17.64 21.21 3.64
N SER A 150 17.72 19.94 4.05
CA SER A 150 16.72 19.28 4.89
C SER A 150 16.57 19.98 6.24
N SER A 151 15.35 19.98 6.79
CA SER A 151 15.11 20.44 8.16
C SER A 151 15.83 19.55 9.20
N PRO A 152 16.05 20.05 10.43
CA PRO A 152 16.46 19.22 11.56
C PRO A 152 15.46 18.08 11.82
N ILE A 153 15.96 16.97 12.39
CA ILE A 153 15.10 15.94 12.98
C ILE A 153 14.31 16.57 14.14
N GLY A 154 13.04 16.22 14.30
CA GLY A 154 12.15 16.81 15.30
C GLY A 154 11.65 18.22 14.95
N THR A 155 11.61 18.60 13.68
CA THR A 155 10.94 19.84 13.21
C THR A 155 9.42 19.76 13.42
N SER A 156 8.85 18.55 13.36
CA SER A 156 7.47 18.23 13.69
C SER A 156 7.40 16.93 14.52
N SER A 157 6.20 16.58 14.98
CA SER A 157 5.92 15.31 15.67
C SER A 157 4.97 14.42 14.87
N ILE A 158 5.20 13.11 14.93
CA ILE A 158 4.36 12.10 14.28
C ILE A 158 3.47 11.39 15.30
N SER A 159 2.19 11.22 14.99
CA SER A 159 1.25 10.46 15.82
C SER A 159 1.47 8.94 15.69
N PRO A 160 0.99 8.11 16.65
CA PRO A 160 1.08 6.66 16.54
C PRO A 160 0.41 6.07 15.28
N GLU A 161 -0.64 6.71 14.76
CA GLU A 161 -1.34 6.29 13.54
C GLU A 161 -0.55 6.64 12.27
N GLN A 162 0.15 7.79 12.27
CA GLN A 162 1.09 8.14 11.21
C GLN A 162 2.32 7.24 11.22
N ALA A 163 2.89 6.96 12.40
CA ALA A 163 4.01 6.03 12.56
C ALA A 163 3.68 4.61 12.07
N ASP A 164 2.42 4.16 12.21
CA ASP A 164 1.96 2.88 11.67
C ASP A 164 1.85 2.89 10.13
N ARG A 165 1.33 3.97 9.55
CA ARG A 165 1.26 4.16 8.08
C ARG A 165 2.67 4.24 7.46
N ILE A 166 3.58 4.97 8.07
CA ILE A 166 5.01 5.04 7.69
C ILE A 166 5.63 3.64 7.67
N LYS A 167 5.38 2.81 8.70
CA LYS A 167 5.86 1.42 8.76
C LYS A 167 5.33 0.57 7.61
N ILE A 168 4.04 0.69 7.27
CA ILE A 168 3.44 -0.05 6.16
C ILE A 168 4.06 0.37 4.82
N ILE A 169 4.30 1.66 4.60
CA ILE A 169 5.00 2.19 3.41
C ILE A 169 6.43 1.62 3.34
N ALA A 170 7.20 1.75 4.42
CA ALA A 170 8.58 1.27 4.49
C ALA A 170 8.69 -0.25 4.24
N MET A 171 7.76 -1.04 4.79
CA MET A 171 7.70 -2.48 4.53
C MET A 171 7.39 -2.81 3.07
N LEU A 172 6.46 -2.08 2.43
CA LEU A 172 6.08 -2.31 1.03
C LEU A 172 7.16 -1.85 0.04
N LEU A 173 7.86 -0.75 0.33
CA LEU A 173 8.94 -0.23 -0.50
C LEU A 173 10.33 -0.81 -0.16
N SER A 174 10.46 -1.62 0.90
CA SER A 174 11.73 -2.17 1.39
C SER A 174 12.65 -2.82 0.34
N LYS A 175 12.08 -3.42 -0.71
CA LYS A 175 12.84 -4.02 -1.84
C LYS A 175 13.47 -2.97 -2.77
N ILE A 176 12.92 -1.76 -2.85
CA ILE A 176 13.32 -0.73 -3.83
C ILE A 176 13.92 0.53 -3.19
N PHE A 177 13.53 0.82 -1.95
CA PHE A 177 14.07 1.86 -1.09
C PHE A 177 14.47 1.23 0.27
N PRO A 178 15.58 0.47 0.32
CA PRO A 178 16.04 -0.19 1.55
C PRO A 178 16.60 0.84 2.54
N SER A 179 15.88 1.04 3.65
CA SER A 179 16.20 1.92 4.76
C SER A 179 15.57 1.36 6.04
N LYS A 180 16.09 1.69 7.23
CA LYS A 180 15.51 1.22 8.50
C LYS A 180 14.17 1.90 8.77
N VAL A 181 13.28 1.22 9.49
CA VAL A 181 11.99 1.80 9.92
C VAL A 181 12.20 3.04 10.78
N GLU A 182 13.26 3.06 11.58
CA GLU A 182 13.65 4.15 12.45
C GLU A 182 14.10 5.38 11.64
N GLU A 183 14.88 5.16 10.58
CA GLU A 183 15.35 6.21 9.65
C GLU A 183 14.17 6.83 8.89
N TRP A 184 13.24 6.01 8.39
CA TRP A 184 11.98 6.48 7.80
C TRP A 184 11.16 7.34 8.78
N LEU A 185 11.04 6.93 10.05
CA LEU A 185 10.30 7.68 11.07
C LEU A 185 10.99 9.01 11.40
N GLU A 186 12.33 9.03 11.53
CA GLU A 186 13.10 10.25 11.77
C GLU A 186 13.00 11.25 10.62
N ASP A 187 13.11 10.81 9.36
CA ASP A 187 13.07 11.72 8.22
C ASP A 187 11.70 12.39 8.05
N PHE A 188 10.57 11.69 8.31
CA PHE A 188 9.24 12.32 8.35
C PHE A 188 9.09 13.38 9.47
N THR A 189 9.93 13.40 10.51
CA THR A 189 9.92 14.49 11.51
C THR A 189 10.59 15.78 11.02
N ARG A 190 11.19 15.78 9.82
CA ARG A 190 11.76 16.98 9.18
C ARG A 190 10.70 17.80 8.45
N ASP A 191 9.60 17.17 8.06
CA ASP A 191 8.52 17.79 7.30
C ASP A 191 7.67 18.70 8.19
N LEU A 192 7.24 19.84 7.64
CA LEU A 192 6.34 20.77 8.34
C LEU A 192 4.90 20.24 8.44
N ASP A 193 4.51 19.36 7.51
CA ASP A 193 3.24 18.64 7.49
C ASP A 193 3.50 17.17 7.11
N PRO A 194 3.80 16.29 8.08
CA PRO A 194 4.01 14.87 7.82
C PRO A 194 2.76 14.19 7.25
N GLU A 195 1.55 14.70 7.50
CA GLU A 195 0.32 14.08 6.98
C GLU A 195 0.21 14.25 5.46
N ARG A 196 0.58 15.43 4.95
CA ARG A 196 0.69 15.71 3.51
C ARG A 196 1.64 14.75 2.81
N GLU A 197 2.82 14.55 3.39
CA GLU A 197 3.86 13.71 2.79
C GLU A 197 3.54 12.21 2.92
N ILE A 198 3.02 11.74 4.06
CA ILE A 198 2.54 10.36 4.20
C ILE A 198 1.46 10.07 3.14
N CYS A 199 0.51 10.97 2.90
CA CYS A 199 -0.50 10.82 1.85
C CYS A 199 0.10 10.76 0.42
N ILE A 200 1.26 11.39 0.18
CA ILE A 200 1.99 11.29 -1.10
C ILE A 200 2.66 9.92 -1.21
N TRP A 201 3.39 9.50 -0.17
CA TRP A 201 4.08 8.22 -0.13
C TRP A 201 3.13 7.01 -0.17
N GLU A 202 1.96 7.08 0.47
CA GLU A 202 0.89 6.08 0.34
C GLU A 202 0.43 5.95 -1.12
N GLN A 203 0.35 7.04 -1.87
CA GLN A 203 -0.10 7.07 -3.25
C GLN A 203 0.99 6.68 -4.26
N ILE A 204 2.26 7.02 -4.02
CA ILE A 204 3.42 6.43 -4.72
C ILE A 204 3.39 4.91 -4.55
N THR A 205 3.27 4.43 -3.31
CA THR A 205 3.24 2.99 -2.99
C THR A 205 2.05 2.28 -3.63
N LYS A 206 0.83 2.84 -3.51
CA LYS A 206 -0.39 2.30 -4.13
C LYS A 206 -0.26 2.17 -5.66
N SER A 207 0.37 3.15 -6.31
CA SER A 207 0.61 3.19 -7.76
C SER A 207 1.66 2.17 -8.19
N TYR A 208 2.76 2.07 -7.45
CA TYR A 208 3.83 1.10 -7.69
C TYR A 208 3.29 -0.34 -7.63
N LEU A 209 2.39 -0.61 -6.67
CA LEU A 209 1.69 -1.89 -6.52
C LEU A 209 0.57 -2.14 -7.56
N THR A 210 0.46 -1.34 -8.64
CA THR A 210 -0.33 -1.68 -9.84
C THR A 210 0.51 -2.25 -10.98
N ILE A 211 1.78 -2.57 -10.75
CA ILE A 211 2.64 -3.22 -11.74
C ILE A 211 2.54 -4.74 -11.52
N ASP A 212 1.70 -5.39 -12.33
CA ASP A 212 1.33 -6.81 -12.17
C ASP A 212 2.53 -7.78 -12.26
N GLU A 213 3.61 -7.37 -12.91
CA GLU A 213 4.83 -8.17 -13.13
C GLU A 213 6.00 -7.81 -12.20
N ILE A 214 5.83 -6.90 -11.23
CA ILE A 214 6.96 -6.34 -10.45
C ILE A 214 7.74 -7.39 -9.63
N GLU A 215 7.20 -8.60 -9.39
CA GLU A 215 7.93 -9.67 -8.70
C GLU A 215 8.93 -10.40 -9.60
N ILE A 216 8.66 -10.43 -10.91
CA ILE A 216 9.52 -11.04 -11.94
C ILE A 216 10.28 -10.01 -12.78
N ALA A 217 9.95 -8.72 -12.64
CA ALA A 217 10.64 -7.60 -13.29
C ALA A 217 12.12 -7.49 -12.89
N SER A 218 12.97 -7.01 -13.79
CA SER A 218 14.33 -6.57 -13.45
C SER A 218 14.30 -5.40 -12.47
N ASP A 219 15.30 -5.30 -11.58
CA ASP A 219 15.38 -4.21 -10.60
C ASP A 219 15.49 -2.83 -11.27
N ASP A 220 16.04 -2.74 -12.48
CA ASP A 220 16.07 -1.49 -13.26
C ASP A 220 14.67 -1.00 -13.65
N LEU A 221 13.76 -1.92 -14.06
CA LEU A 221 12.36 -1.58 -14.32
C LEU A 221 11.68 -1.11 -13.03
N LYS A 222 11.99 -1.74 -11.89
CA LYS A 222 11.47 -1.34 -10.58
C LYS A 222 11.95 0.07 -10.19
N GLN A 223 13.21 0.38 -10.41
CA GLN A 223 13.78 1.71 -10.11
C GLN A 223 13.23 2.79 -11.07
N GLU A 224 13.10 2.50 -12.36
CA GLU A 224 12.46 3.43 -13.32
C GLU A 224 11.00 3.69 -12.96
N ALA A 225 10.25 2.65 -12.58
CA ALA A 225 8.87 2.78 -12.10
C ALA A 225 8.76 3.68 -10.85
N PHE A 226 9.65 3.47 -9.86
CA PHE A 226 9.69 4.27 -8.65
C PHE A 226 10.07 5.73 -8.93
N ALA A 227 11.09 5.97 -9.75
CA ALA A 227 11.52 7.32 -10.16
C ALA A 227 10.42 8.08 -10.94
N LEU A 228 9.72 7.40 -11.85
CA LEU A 228 8.57 7.96 -12.58
C LEU A 228 7.44 8.37 -11.63
N LEU A 229 7.14 7.56 -10.62
CA LEU A 229 6.11 7.87 -9.63
C LEU A 229 6.54 8.98 -8.65
N LEU A 230 7.82 9.04 -8.28
CA LEU A 230 8.36 10.11 -7.47
C LEU A 230 8.27 11.45 -8.22
N HIS A 231 8.65 11.50 -9.51
CA HIS A 231 8.47 12.69 -10.35
C HIS A 231 6.98 13.03 -10.55
N ARG A 232 6.11 12.02 -10.73
CA ARG A 232 4.64 12.22 -10.79
C ARG A 232 4.03 12.80 -9.52
N SER A 233 4.70 12.65 -8.37
CA SER A 233 4.25 13.27 -7.13
C SER A 233 4.37 14.81 -7.18
N THR A 234 5.40 15.35 -7.86
CA THR A 234 5.63 16.79 -7.99
C THR A 234 5.07 17.40 -9.27
N SER A 235 4.94 16.62 -10.35
CA SER A 235 4.68 17.12 -11.71
C SER A 235 3.53 16.39 -12.43
N PRO A 236 2.77 17.04 -13.34
CA PRO A 236 1.76 16.41 -14.20
C PRO A 236 2.30 15.27 -15.08
N THR A 237 1.46 14.26 -15.36
CA THR A 237 1.79 13.13 -16.25
C THR A 237 2.33 13.55 -17.63
N THR A 238 1.90 14.72 -18.14
CA THR A 238 2.36 15.28 -19.42
C THR A 238 3.81 15.74 -19.39
N GLU A 239 4.22 16.45 -18.35
CA GLU A 239 5.61 16.90 -18.15
C GLU A 239 6.53 15.71 -17.86
N VAL A 240 6.12 14.80 -16.97
CA VAL A 240 6.89 13.58 -16.66
C VAL A 240 7.17 12.75 -17.93
N LEU A 241 6.23 12.65 -18.88
CA LEU A 241 6.41 11.92 -20.15
C LEU A 241 7.18 12.70 -21.23
N ALA A 242 7.37 14.00 -21.05
CA ALA A 242 8.20 14.85 -21.90
C ALA A 242 9.68 14.83 -21.45
N GLU A 243 9.90 14.82 -20.14
CA GLU A 243 11.23 14.94 -19.52
C GLU A 243 11.90 13.60 -19.20
N ALA A 244 11.15 12.51 -18.97
CA ALA A 244 11.74 11.23 -18.58
C ALA A 244 12.41 10.47 -19.74
N GLU A 245 13.71 10.19 -19.59
CA GLU A 245 14.43 9.19 -20.38
C GLU A 245 13.99 7.76 -20.01
N LEU A 246 12.93 7.26 -20.66
CA LEU A 246 12.47 5.88 -20.48
C LEU A 246 13.48 4.89 -21.09
N LYS A 247 13.94 3.92 -20.28
CA LYS A 247 14.93 2.89 -20.67
C LYS A 247 14.35 1.48 -20.59
N HIS A 248 13.44 1.27 -19.64
CA HIS A 248 12.78 -0.01 -19.37
C HIS A 248 11.26 0.05 -19.60
N PHE A 249 10.63 1.22 -19.53
CA PHE A 249 9.24 1.42 -19.97
C PHE A 249 9.15 1.88 -21.44
N ASN A 250 7.99 1.63 -22.05
CA ASN A 250 7.56 2.37 -23.24
C ASN A 250 6.54 3.45 -22.84
N ARG A 251 6.34 4.47 -23.68
CA ARG A 251 5.43 5.59 -23.36
C ARG A 251 3.99 5.16 -23.03
N LYS A 252 3.49 4.02 -23.53
CA LYS A 252 2.14 3.51 -23.19
C LYS A 252 2.10 2.88 -21.79
N SER A 253 3.09 2.06 -21.43
CA SER A 253 3.16 1.47 -20.08
C SER A 253 3.52 2.52 -19.01
N ALA A 254 4.45 3.43 -19.30
CA ALA A 254 4.76 4.57 -18.42
C ALA A 254 3.53 5.44 -18.18
N LYS A 255 2.78 5.81 -19.25
CA LYS A 255 1.53 6.57 -19.10
C LYS A 255 0.50 5.83 -18.24
N ARG A 256 0.33 4.52 -18.39
CA ARG A 256 -0.58 3.70 -17.55
C ARG A 256 -0.17 3.77 -16.08
N LEU A 257 1.12 3.63 -15.77
CA LEU A 257 1.64 3.75 -14.41
C LEU A 257 1.38 5.16 -13.83
N LEU A 258 1.73 6.21 -14.56
CA LEU A 258 1.56 7.62 -14.17
C LEU A 258 0.09 8.06 -14.02
N GLN A 259 -0.85 7.29 -14.58
CA GLN A 259 -2.30 7.48 -14.44
C GLN A 259 -2.89 6.73 -13.23
N SER A 260 -2.19 5.75 -12.65
CA SER A 260 -2.60 5.09 -11.40
C SER A 260 -2.41 5.96 -10.15
N TYR A 261 -1.56 6.99 -10.24
CA TYR A 261 -1.37 7.99 -9.19
C TYR A 261 -2.53 9.00 -9.21
N GLU A 262 -3.45 8.84 -8.26
CA GLU A 262 -4.74 9.53 -8.19
C GLU A 262 -4.63 11.01 -7.76
N LEU A 263 -3.58 11.38 -7.04
CA LEU A 263 -3.42 12.76 -6.54
C LEU A 263 -3.02 13.73 -7.66
N LYS A 264 -3.42 14.98 -7.48
CA LYS A 264 -2.80 16.11 -8.17
C LYS A 264 -1.31 16.20 -7.82
N PRO A 265 -0.47 16.78 -8.70
CA PRO A 265 0.89 17.16 -8.34
C PRO A 265 0.91 17.99 -7.04
N LYS A 266 1.85 17.67 -6.16
CA LYS A 266 2.09 18.30 -4.86
C LYS A 266 3.60 18.61 -4.72
N PRO A 267 4.10 19.67 -5.38
CA PRO A 267 5.51 20.07 -5.27
C PRO A 267 5.95 20.32 -3.82
N LEU A 268 7.25 20.20 -3.53
CA LEU A 268 7.80 20.39 -2.19
C LEU A 268 7.63 21.84 -1.71
N VAL A 269 7.21 22.01 -0.45
CA VAL A 269 7.05 23.34 0.18
C VAL A 269 8.39 23.78 0.78
N VAL A 270 9.03 24.76 0.15
CA VAL A 270 10.36 25.26 0.57
C VAL A 270 10.23 26.62 1.27
N VAL A 271 10.49 26.65 2.58
CA VAL A 271 10.54 27.91 3.35
C VAL A 271 11.87 28.63 3.07
N LYS A 272 11.80 29.77 2.38
CA LYS A 272 12.93 30.72 2.30
C LYS A 272 13.18 31.29 3.70
N ARG A 273 14.19 30.79 4.41
CA ARG A 273 14.77 31.53 5.55
C ARG A 273 15.28 32.86 4.99
N ALA A 274 14.78 33.98 5.51
CA ALA A 274 15.39 35.27 5.25
C ALA A 274 16.85 35.22 5.72
N ASN A 275 17.75 35.84 4.95
CA ASN A 275 19.14 35.98 5.39
C ASN A 275 19.13 36.72 6.73
N GLN A 276 19.77 36.15 7.76
CA GLN A 276 20.23 36.94 8.89
C GLN A 276 21.28 37.91 8.34
N ILE A 277 20.88 39.17 8.15
CA ILE A 277 21.79 40.28 7.99
C ILE A 277 22.59 40.37 9.30
N ALA A 278 23.90 40.54 9.17
CA ALA A 278 24.86 40.52 10.30
C ALA A 278 24.67 41.72 11.25
#